data_AF-A0A8D4UTK8-F1
#
_entry.id   AF-A0A8D4UTK8-F1
#
_cell.length_a   1.000
_cell.length_b   1.000
_cell.length_c   1.000
_cell.angle_alpha   90.00
_cell.angle_beta   90.00
_cell.angle_gamma   90.00
#
_symmetry.space_group_name_H-M   'P 1'
#
loop_
_entity.id
_entity.type
_entity.pdbx_description
1 polymer ?
#
loop_
_entity_poly.entity_id
_entity_poly.type
_entity_poly.pdbx_seq_one_letter_code
_entity_poly.pdbx_strand_id
1 'polypeptide(L)'
;MKKYIAAALILIVLIAAGGAFAFFHFFNGGPWQGTWWGVQDAGVNWTGDNMQNLETVTFTRNDDGTITVDHKVQVGSREIEGSLSGEGKVDGGRLQVTLKNGKTESFSYNAVDKTIATPLTNADDTPVTLKELTGDNNDEMERIRSQIVQISQKPENKIDKTLASSRS
;
A
#
# COMPACT_ATOMS: atom_id res chain seq x y z
N MET A 1 -3.01 21.80 20.84
CA MET A 1 -3.24 22.51 19.57
C MET A 1 -2.06 22.43 18.58
N LYS A 2 -0.80 22.59 18.99
CA LYS A 2 0.36 22.52 18.06
C LYS A 2 0.59 21.18 17.36
N LYS A 3 0.22 20.04 17.98
CA LYS A 3 0.47 18.69 17.44
C LYS A 3 -0.45 18.32 16.27
N TYR A 4 -1.68 18.85 16.24
CA TYR A 4 -2.64 18.61 15.16
C TYR A 4 -2.36 19.47 13.92
N ILE A 5 -1.71 20.63 14.10
CA ILE A 5 -1.27 21.50 12.99
C ILE A 5 -0.12 20.85 12.21
N ALA A 6 0.81 20.17 12.90
CA ALA A 6 1.90 19.45 12.23
C ALA A 6 1.38 18.23 11.43
N ALA A 7 0.41 17.48 11.97
CA ALA A 7 -0.21 16.36 11.26
C ALA A 7 -1.03 16.83 10.04
N ALA A 8 -1.78 17.92 10.17
CA ALA A 8 -2.53 18.52 9.07
C ALA A 8 -1.60 19.08 7.98
N LEU A 9 -0.45 19.66 8.34
CA LEU A 9 0.54 20.16 7.38
C LEU A 9 1.25 19.02 6.63
N ILE A 10 1.54 17.89 7.27
CA ILE A 10 2.10 16.70 6.59
C ILE A 10 1.08 16.12 5.62
N LEU A 11 -0.20 16.05 6.02
CA LEU A 11 -1.30 15.61 5.16
C LEU A 11 -1.46 16.52 3.93
N ILE A 12 -1.37 17.85 4.11
CA ILE A 12 -1.46 18.82 3.01
C ILE A 12 -0.23 18.77 2.09
N VAL A 13 0.98 18.54 2.62
CA VAL A 13 2.18 18.38 1.79
C VAL A 13 2.15 17.07 1.00
N LEU A 14 1.61 15.99 1.57
CA LEU A 14 1.38 14.73 0.85
C LEU A 14 0.32 14.88 -0.25
N ILE A 15 -0.75 15.64 -0.01
CA ILE A 15 -1.79 15.91 -1.00
C ILE A 15 -1.32 16.91 -2.08
N ALA A 16 -0.52 17.91 -1.73
CA ALA A 16 -0.05 18.92 -2.71
C ALA A 16 1.15 18.42 -3.54
N ALA A 17 2.06 17.64 -2.95
CA ALA A 17 3.17 17.02 -3.69
C ALA A 17 2.74 15.75 -4.44
N GLY A 18 1.79 14.98 -3.91
CA GLY A 18 1.23 13.78 -4.56
C GLY A 18 0.11 14.08 -5.56
N GLY A 19 -0.77 15.04 -5.24
CA GLY A 19 -1.96 15.36 -6.04
C GLY A 19 -1.65 16.15 -7.32
N ALA A 20 -0.65 17.04 -7.31
CA ALA A 20 -0.22 17.74 -8.52
C ALA A 20 0.61 16.85 -9.46
N PHE A 21 1.38 15.90 -8.89
CA PHE A 21 2.21 14.96 -9.65
C PHE A 21 1.37 13.82 -10.27
N ALA A 22 0.32 13.37 -9.57
CA ALA A 22 -0.60 12.35 -10.08
C ALA A 22 -1.51 12.83 -11.23
N PHE A 23 -1.87 14.12 -11.27
CA PHE A 23 -2.82 14.64 -12.27
C PHE A 23 -2.21 14.83 -13.67
N PHE A 24 -0.92 15.17 -13.78
CA PHE A 24 -0.26 15.44 -15.07
C PHE A 24 0.23 14.18 -15.82
N HIS A 25 0.48 13.06 -15.13
CA HIS A 25 0.97 11.82 -15.75
C HIS A 25 -0.13 10.89 -16.28
N PHE A 26 -1.40 11.19 -16.03
CA PHE A 26 -2.51 10.25 -16.19
C PHE A 26 -2.88 9.93 -17.66
N PHE A 27 -2.76 10.89 -18.58
CA PHE A 27 -3.38 10.74 -19.90
C PHE A 27 -2.63 9.85 -20.91
N ASN A 28 -1.38 9.45 -20.64
CA ASN A 28 -0.53 8.72 -21.61
C ASN A 28 0.04 7.37 -21.12
N GLY A 29 -0.27 6.90 -19.90
CA GLY A 29 0.50 5.83 -19.23
C GLY A 29 -0.05 4.39 -19.31
N GLY A 30 -1.32 4.21 -19.69
CA GLY A 30 -2.01 2.92 -19.65
C GLY A 30 -2.38 2.47 -18.22
N PRO A 31 -2.80 1.21 -18.01
CA PRO A 31 -3.30 0.74 -16.71
C PRO A 31 -2.24 0.65 -15.61
N TRP A 32 -0.97 0.86 -15.97
CA TRP A 32 0.19 0.79 -15.10
C TRP A 32 0.73 2.18 -14.75
N GLN A 33 -0.15 3.17 -14.65
CA GLN A 33 0.21 4.53 -14.27
C GLN A 33 -0.66 4.99 -13.10
N GLY A 34 -0.06 5.70 -12.16
CA GLY A 34 -0.76 6.29 -11.01
C GLY A 34 -0.68 5.43 -9.76
N THR A 35 -1.41 5.85 -8.73
CA THR A 35 -1.42 5.23 -7.42
C THR A 35 -2.61 4.29 -7.29
N TRP A 36 -2.34 3.12 -6.74
CA TRP A 36 -3.28 2.02 -6.53
C TRP A 36 -3.21 1.59 -5.08
N TRP A 37 -4.32 1.15 -4.51
CA TRP A 37 -4.38 0.74 -3.12
C TRP A 37 -5.26 -0.49 -2.91
N GLY A 38 -4.95 -1.28 -1.90
CA GLY A 38 -5.71 -2.46 -1.53
C GLY A 38 -5.49 -2.83 -0.07
N VAL A 39 -6.33 -3.72 0.44
CA VAL A 39 -6.21 -4.22 1.81
C VAL A 39 -5.70 -5.65 1.75
N GLN A 40 -4.59 -5.90 2.44
CA GLN A 40 -4.13 -7.25 2.70
C GLN A 40 -4.72 -7.72 4.03
N ASP A 41 -5.48 -8.81 4.00
CA ASP A 41 -5.88 -9.51 5.22
C ASP A 41 -4.69 -10.31 5.76
N ALA A 42 -4.18 -9.93 6.93
CA ALA A 42 -3.06 -10.58 7.61
C ALA A 42 -3.52 -11.61 8.66
N GLY A 43 -4.82 -11.86 8.75
CA GLY A 43 -5.44 -12.83 9.65
C GLY A 43 -5.76 -12.28 11.03
N VAL A 44 -6.18 -13.18 11.92
CA VAL A 44 -6.64 -12.81 13.27
C VAL A 44 -5.50 -12.92 14.27
N ASN A 45 -5.33 -11.89 15.11
CA ASN A 45 -4.33 -11.92 16.17
C ASN A 45 -4.84 -12.67 17.43
N TRP A 46 -4.00 -12.73 18.47
CA TRP A 46 -4.30 -13.44 19.71
C TRP A 46 -5.45 -12.84 20.54
N THR A 47 -5.86 -11.60 20.26
CA THR A 47 -6.98 -10.94 20.94
C THR A 47 -8.29 -11.09 20.17
N GLY A 48 -8.26 -11.74 19.00
CA GLY A 48 -9.42 -11.91 18.13
C GLY A 48 -9.66 -10.76 17.15
N ASP A 49 -8.74 -9.80 17.06
CA ASP A 49 -8.82 -8.70 16.11
C ASP A 49 -8.34 -9.13 14.73
N ASN A 50 -9.08 -8.73 13.68
CA ASN A 50 -8.63 -8.89 12.31
C ASN A 50 -7.50 -7.90 12.01
N MET A 51 -6.33 -8.42 11.64
CA MET A 51 -5.17 -7.63 11.28
C MET A 51 -5.18 -7.39 9.79
N GLN A 52 -5.03 -6.13 9.41
CA GLN A 52 -5.02 -5.71 8.02
C GLN A 52 -3.84 -4.79 7.77
N ASN A 53 -3.27 -4.90 6.58
CA ASN A 53 -2.32 -3.92 6.06
C ASN A 53 -2.97 -3.16 4.91
N LEU A 54 -2.66 -1.86 4.82
CA LEU A 54 -3.02 -1.07 3.65
C LEU A 54 -1.82 -1.05 2.71
N GLU A 55 -1.95 -1.71 1.57
CA GLU A 55 -0.97 -1.73 0.49
C GLU A 55 -1.23 -0.54 -0.42
N THR A 56 -0.21 0.28 -0.71
CA THR A 56 -0.27 1.40 -1.64
C THR A 56 0.88 1.30 -2.63
N VAL A 57 0.55 1.10 -3.91
CA VAL A 57 1.54 0.95 -4.99
C VAL A 57 1.38 2.10 -5.96
N THR A 58 2.47 2.81 -6.24
CA THR A 58 2.51 3.83 -7.29
C THR A 58 3.35 3.34 -8.46
N PHE A 59 2.74 3.33 -9.64
CA PHE A 59 3.40 2.99 -10.89
C PHE A 59 3.70 4.26 -11.67
N THR A 60 4.97 4.44 -12.04
CA THR A 60 5.45 5.59 -12.82
C THR A 60 6.13 5.09 -14.06
N ARG A 61 5.54 5.34 -15.23
CA ARG A 61 6.17 5.06 -16.51
C ARG A 61 7.33 6.03 -16.76
N ASN A 62 8.48 5.47 -17.11
CA ASN A 62 9.69 6.19 -17.47
C ASN A 62 9.76 6.40 -18.99
N ASP A 63 10.62 7.32 -19.43
CA ASP A 63 10.79 7.67 -20.86
C ASP A 63 11.37 6.52 -21.69
N ASP A 64 12.11 5.60 -21.06
CA ASP A 64 12.68 4.40 -21.69
C ASP A 64 11.68 3.24 -21.82
N GLY A 65 10.44 3.45 -21.36
CA GLY A 65 9.36 2.46 -21.40
C GLY A 65 9.37 1.46 -20.24
N THR A 66 10.26 1.58 -19.26
CA THR A 66 10.15 0.86 -17.98
C THR A 66 9.15 1.55 -17.06
N ILE A 67 8.77 0.87 -15.98
CA ILE A 67 7.82 1.35 -14.98
C ILE A 67 8.49 1.22 -13.62
N THR A 68 8.68 2.35 -12.97
CA THR A 68 9.09 2.39 -11.56
C THR A 68 7.90 2.01 -10.69
N VAL A 69 8.11 1.06 -9.76
CA VAL A 69 7.11 0.60 -8.81
C VAL A 69 7.54 1.03 -7.41
N ASP A 70 6.80 1.94 -6.80
CA ASP A 70 6.98 2.36 -5.41
C ASP A 70 5.90 1.69 -4.55
N HIS A 71 6.28 0.80 -3.65
CA HIS A 71 5.36 0.10 -2.77
C HIS A 71 5.50 0.59 -1.32
N LYS A 72 4.39 0.98 -0.72
CA LYS A 72 4.27 1.37 0.69
C LYS A 72 3.20 0.57 1.38
N VAL A 73 3.47 0.22 2.63
CA VAL A 73 2.58 -0.57 3.47
C VAL A 73 2.31 0.15 4.77
N GLN A 74 1.04 0.39 5.09
CA GLN A 74 0.64 0.77 6.43
C GLN A 74 0.49 -0.49 7.27
N VAL A 75 1.39 -0.68 8.24
CA VAL A 75 1.32 -1.75 9.24
C VAL A 75 1.08 -1.10 10.60
N GLY A 76 -0.16 -1.22 11.09
CA GLY A 76 -0.59 -0.56 12.32
C GLY A 76 -0.39 0.96 12.26
N SER A 77 0.37 1.54 13.18
CA SER A 77 0.65 2.98 13.22
C SER A 77 1.85 3.45 12.38
N ARG A 78 2.44 2.58 11.56
CA ARG A 78 3.66 2.87 10.79
C ARG A 78 3.43 2.64 9.30
N GLU A 79 3.93 3.55 8.49
CA GLU A 79 4.10 3.33 7.05
C GLU A 79 5.55 2.90 6.81
N ILE A 80 5.75 1.83 6.05
CA ILE A 80 7.06 1.29 5.70
C ILE A 80 7.14 1.04 4.20
N GLU A 81 8.36 0.91 3.68
CA GLU A 81 8.56 0.44 2.32
C GLU A 81 8.14 -1.04 2.21
N GLY A 82 7.33 -1.34 1.21
CA GLY A 82 6.82 -2.68 0.94
C GLY A 82 7.74 -3.50 0.04
N SER A 83 7.53 -4.81 0.04
CA SER A 83 8.38 -5.78 -0.65
C SER A 83 8.28 -5.76 -2.18
N LEU A 84 7.37 -4.96 -2.73
CA LEU A 84 7.06 -4.95 -4.16
C LEU A 84 7.74 -3.79 -4.90
N SER A 85 8.50 -2.96 -4.20
CA SER A 85 9.23 -1.85 -4.81
C SER A 85 10.31 -2.38 -5.76
N GLY A 86 10.43 -1.76 -6.92
CA GLY A 86 11.34 -2.22 -7.96
C GLY A 86 11.13 -1.51 -9.30
N GLU A 87 11.64 -2.13 -10.36
CA GLU A 87 11.50 -1.64 -11.72
C GLU A 87 10.91 -2.74 -12.59
N GLY A 88 9.90 -2.40 -13.38
CA GLY A 88 9.16 -3.36 -14.19
C GLY A 88 9.02 -2.98 -15.64
N LYS A 89 8.63 -3.98 -16.43
CA LYS A 89 8.32 -3.84 -17.85
C LYS A 89 7.05 -4.60 -18.17
N VAL A 90 6.24 -4.04 -19.06
CA VAL A 90 5.05 -4.73 -19.56
C VAL A 90 5.48 -5.83 -20.52
N ASP A 91 5.06 -7.05 -20.23
CA ASP A 91 5.29 -8.24 -21.04
C ASP A 91 3.97 -9.03 -21.15
N GLY A 92 3.48 -9.22 -22.38
CA GLY A 92 2.26 -9.99 -22.64
C GLY A 92 0.99 -9.49 -21.91
N GLY A 93 0.89 -8.20 -21.60
CA GLY A 93 -0.24 -7.61 -20.86
C GLY A 93 -0.12 -7.68 -19.34
N ARG A 94 0.95 -8.29 -18.81
CA ARG A 94 1.31 -8.29 -17.39
C ARG A 94 2.48 -7.35 -17.15
N LEU A 95 2.63 -6.88 -15.92
CA LEU A 95 3.82 -6.13 -15.51
C LEU A 95 4.75 -7.08 -14.78
N GLN A 96 5.95 -7.31 -15.34
CA GLN A 96 7.02 -8.06 -14.68
C GLN A 96 7.92 -7.08 -13.96
N VAL A 97 8.03 -7.18 -12.64
CA VAL A 97 8.79 -6.25 -11.79
C VAL A 97 9.98 -6.97 -11.20
N THR A 98 11.19 -6.46 -11.48
CA THR A 98 12.39 -6.83 -10.75
C THR A 98 12.42 -6.05 -9.45
N LEU A 99 12.16 -6.75 -8.35
CA LEU A 99 12.11 -6.21 -7.01
C LEU A 99 13.50 -5.82 -6.52
N LYS A 100 13.56 -4.92 -5.53
CA LYS A 100 14.83 -4.54 -4.88
C LYS A 100 15.60 -5.73 -4.27
N ASN A 101 14.93 -6.83 -3.94
CA ASN A 101 15.56 -8.05 -3.44
C ASN A 101 16.10 -8.97 -4.56
N GLY A 102 16.00 -8.55 -5.83
CA GLY A 102 16.48 -9.28 -7.00
C GLY A 102 15.51 -10.33 -7.56
N LYS A 103 14.36 -10.58 -6.92
CA LYS A 103 13.32 -11.46 -7.47
C LYS A 103 12.50 -10.74 -8.52
N THR A 104 12.00 -11.49 -9.50
CA THR A 104 11.04 -10.99 -10.47
C THR A 104 9.65 -11.50 -10.10
N GLU A 105 8.71 -10.57 -9.92
CA GLU A 105 7.32 -10.89 -9.62
C GLU A 105 6.39 -10.29 -10.68
N SER A 106 5.21 -10.90 -10.85
CA SER A 106 4.25 -10.49 -11.86
C SER A 106 3.02 -9.84 -11.25
N PHE A 107 2.61 -8.72 -11.83
CA PHE A 107 1.32 -8.08 -11.56
C PHE A 107 0.40 -8.29 -12.75
N SER A 108 -0.89 -8.50 -12.47
CA SER A 108 -1.90 -8.75 -13.49
C SER A 108 -2.99 -7.69 -13.44
N TYR A 109 -3.17 -6.95 -14.53
CA TYR A 109 -4.27 -5.99 -14.66
C TYR A 109 -5.54 -6.68 -15.17
N ASN A 110 -6.66 -6.45 -14.48
CA ASN A 110 -7.99 -6.86 -14.90
C ASN A 110 -8.73 -5.64 -15.47
N ALA A 111 -8.99 -5.66 -16.77
CA ALA A 111 -9.64 -4.56 -17.49
C ALA A 111 -11.14 -4.43 -17.21
N VAL A 112 -11.80 -5.52 -16.77
CA VAL A 112 -13.25 -5.51 -16.47
C VAL A 112 -13.49 -4.82 -15.14
N ASP A 113 -12.77 -5.26 -14.10
CA ASP A 113 -12.94 -4.74 -12.74
C ASP A 113 -12.08 -3.50 -12.48
N LYS A 114 -11.19 -3.15 -13.41
CA LYS A 114 -10.17 -2.08 -13.27
C LYS A 114 -9.37 -2.25 -11.99
N THR A 115 -8.82 -3.45 -11.81
CA THR A 115 -8.02 -3.82 -10.63
C THR A 115 -6.69 -4.42 -11.02
N ILE A 116 -5.73 -4.40 -10.10
CA ILE A 116 -4.42 -5.03 -10.25
C ILE A 116 -4.28 -6.13 -9.19
N ALA A 117 -4.12 -7.38 -9.63
CA ALA A 117 -3.72 -8.46 -8.75
C ALA A 117 -2.19 -8.40 -8.52
N THR A 118 -1.80 -8.43 -7.26
CA THR A 118 -0.40 -8.45 -6.81
C THR A 118 0.06 -9.89 -6.50
N PRO A 119 1.37 -10.13 -6.35
CA PRO A 119 1.87 -11.42 -5.85
C PRO A 119 1.70 -11.60 -4.33
N LEU A 120 1.16 -10.61 -3.60
CA LEU A 120 0.85 -10.75 -2.18
C LEU A 120 -0.41 -11.59 -2.00
N THR A 121 -0.48 -12.32 -0.90
CA THR A 121 -1.64 -13.15 -0.54
C THR A 121 -2.31 -12.62 0.73
N ASN A 122 -3.63 -12.75 0.76
CA ASN A 122 -4.43 -12.65 1.97
C ASN A 122 -4.28 -13.92 2.82
N ALA A 123 -4.82 -13.87 4.04
CA ALA A 123 -4.86 -15.02 4.95
C ALA A 123 -5.66 -16.23 4.42
N ASP A 124 -6.52 -16.03 3.42
CA ASP A 124 -7.30 -17.08 2.74
C ASP A 124 -6.64 -17.57 1.43
N ASP A 125 -5.35 -17.26 1.24
CA ASP A 125 -4.54 -17.58 0.06
C ASP A 125 -5.00 -16.92 -1.26
N THR A 126 -5.99 -16.03 -1.21
CA THR A 126 -6.38 -15.24 -2.40
C THR A 126 -5.38 -14.10 -2.65
N PRO A 127 -5.16 -13.67 -3.91
CA PRO A 127 -4.26 -12.57 -4.20
C PRO A 127 -4.81 -11.22 -3.70
N VAL A 128 -3.93 -10.40 -3.12
CA VAL A 128 -4.28 -9.01 -2.78
C VAL A 128 -4.50 -8.24 -4.07
N THR A 129 -5.68 -7.62 -4.14
CA THR A 129 -6.14 -6.88 -5.31
C THR A 129 -6.14 -5.38 -4.99
N LEU A 130 -5.55 -4.59 -5.88
CA LEU A 130 -5.49 -3.14 -5.79
C LEU A 130 -6.54 -2.50 -6.69
N LYS A 131 -7.12 -1.42 -6.23
CA LYS A 131 -7.97 -0.52 -7.01
C LYS A 131 -7.28 0.84 -7.15
N GLU A 132 -7.58 1.52 -8.24
CA GLU A 132 -7.00 2.83 -8.54
C GLU A 132 -7.40 3.84 -7.45
N LEU A 133 -6.46 4.64 -6.96
CA LEU A 133 -6.76 5.74 -6.04
C LEU A 133 -7.41 6.88 -6.81
N THR A 134 -8.64 7.21 -6.44
CA THR A 134 -9.43 8.28 -7.04
C THR A 134 -9.98 9.20 -5.96
N GLY A 135 -10.45 10.38 -6.34
CA GLY A 135 -11.12 11.29 -5.40
C GLY A 135 -12.31 10.65 -4.69
N ASP A 136 -13.04 9.77 -5.39
CA ASP A 136 -14.26 9.12 -4.88
C ASP A 136 -13.97 8.05 -3.82
N ASN A 137 -12.80 7.41 -3.85
CA ASN A 137 -12.44 6.32 -2.93
C ASN A 137 -11.34 6.67 -1.92
N ASN A 138 -10.81 7.89 -1.96
CA ASN A 138 -9.80 8.35 -1.02
C ASN A 138 -10.29 8.34 0.44
N ASP A 139 -11.55 8.76 0.68
CA ASP A 139 -12.13 8.74 2.03
C ASP A 139 -12.27 7.32 2.58
N GLU A 140 -12.54 6.35 1.70
CA GLU A 140 -12.59 4.94 2.06
C GLU A 140 -11.21 4.43 2.48
N MET A 141 -10.18 4.75 1.69
CA MET A 141 -8.79 4.40 1.97
C MET A 141 -8.35 4.96 3.33
N GLU A 142 -8.60 6.25 3.59
CA GLU A 142 -8.20 6.91 4.83
C GLU A 142 -8.98 6.40 6.05
N ARG A 143 -10.26 6.03 5.87
CA ARG A 143 -11.03 5.35 6.91
C ARG A 143 -10.41 4.00 7.28
N ILE A 144 -10.00 3.21 6.30
CA ILE A 144 -9.33 1.91 6.52
C ILE A 144 -7.97 2.12 7.19
N ARG A 145 -7.16 3.07 6.71
CA ARG A 145 -5.89 3.46 7.34
C ARG A 145 -6.11 3.78 8.83
N SER A 146 -7.13 4.57 9.14
CA SER A 146 -7.48 4.93 10.52
C SER A 146 -7.87 3.71 11.36
N GLN A 147 -8.66 2.78 10.82
CA GLN A 147 -9.04 1.55 11.50
C GLN A 147 -7.82 0.67 11.84
N ILE A 148 -6.89 0.50 10.88
CA ILE A 148 -5.63 -0.25 11.10
C ILE A 148 -4.82 0.38 12.24
N VAL A 149 -4.71 1.72 12.25
CA VAL A 149 -4.02 2.45 13.32
C VAL A 149 -4.71 2.21 14.67
N GLN A 150 -6.04 2.33 14.73
CA GLN A 150 -6.80 2.14 15.97
C GLN A 150 -6.65 0.72 16.53
N ILE A 151 -6.75 -0.31 15.69
CA ILE A 151 -6.56 -1.71 16.10
C ILE A 151 -5.16 -1.91 16.66
N SER A 152 -4.11 -1.36 16.01
CA SER A 152 -2.74 -1.49 16.50
C SER A 152 -2.47 -0.77 17.83
N GLN A 153 -3.28 0.22 18.19
CA GLN A 153 -3.14 1.00 19.42
C GLN A 153 -3.87 0.39 20.61
N LYS A 154 -4.75 -0.60 20.38
CA LYS A 154 -5.47 -1.29 21.46
C LYS A 154 -4.48 -1.81 22.50
N PRO A 155 -4.71 -1.57 23.80
CA PRO A 155 -3.82 -2.04 24.86
C PRO A 155 -3.61 -3.54 24.81
N GLU A 156 -4.65 -4.32 24.47
CA GLU A 156 -4.54 -5.77 24.34
C GLU A 156 -3.60 -6.18 23.20
N ASN A 157 -3.41 -5.36 22.17
CA ASN A 157 -2.54 -5.70 21.04
C ASN A 157 -1.07 -5.32 21.27
N LYS A 158 -0.76 -4.67 22.39
CA LYS A 158 0.63 -4.39 22.77
C LYS A 158 1.25 -5.67 23.32
N ILE A 159 2.34 -6.12 22.70
CA ILE A 159 3.19 -7.17 23.28
C ILE A 159 3.64 -6.69 24.66
N ASP A 160 3.20 -7.37 25.70
CA ASP A 160 3.60 -7.08 27.07
C ASP A 160 5.08 -7.45 27.24
N LYS A 161 5.95 -6.45 27.23
CA LYS A 161 7.40 -6.64 27.38
C LYS A 161 7.82 -7.00 28.81
N THR A 162 6.89 -7.04 29.78
CA THR A 162 7.21 -7.31 31.19
C THR A 162 7.69 -8.74 31.44
N LEU A 163 7.29 -9.73 30.64
CA LEU A 163 7.76 -11.11 30.79
C LEU A 163 9.22 -11.32 30.36
N ALA A 164 9.80 -10.44 29.54
CA ALA A 164 11.18 -10.56 29.05
C ALA A 164 12.23 -10.13 30.10
N SER A 165 11.85 -9.41 31.16
CA SER A 165 12.81 -8.96 32.19
C SER A 165 12.85 -9.85 33.45
N SER A 166 12.06 -10.93 33.50
CA SER A 166 12.04 -11.86 34.64
C SER A 166 12.93 -13.10 34.47
N ARG A 167 13.67 -13.19 33.37
CA ARG A 167 14.71 -14.21 33.14
C ARG A 167 16.07 -13.52 32.90
N SER A 168 16.63 -12.89 33.93
CA SER A 168 18.06 -12.57 34.00
C SER A 168 18.67 -13.23 35.22
#